data_AF-G5A2D4-F1
#
_entry.id   AF-G5A2D4-F1
#
_cell.length_a   1.000
_cell.length_b   1.000
_cell.length_c   1.000
_cell.angle_alpha   90.00
_cell.angle_beta   90.00
_cell.angle_gamma   90.00
#
_symmetry.space_group_name_H-M   'P 1'
#
loop_
_entity.id
_entity.type
_entity.pdbx_description
1 polymer ?
#
loop_
_entity_poly.entity_id
_entity_poly.type
_entity_poly.pdbx_seq_one_letter_code
_entity_poly.pdbx_strand_id
1 'polypeptide(L)'
;HHVMRPRANALVIKMLGSGNPVLASIASHAVKAIYTKLLRFPADWPVDPFVAAVVRARSTDFDLVRDQVALLHSLNMPTLVAWSQTDEYIQEEVPLELERLCSGGPRLAFAGVGHNVQKTRRPDWRRYQCLDCGCAG
;
A
#
# COMPACT_ATOMS: atom_id res chain seq x y z
N HIS A 1 0.28 -10.77 -9.51
CA HIS A 1 0.31 -9.30 -9.75
C HIS A 1 -0.68 -8.93 -10.85
N HIS A 2 -1.91 -8.49 -10.53
CA HIS A 2 -2.91 -8.14 -11.55
C HIS A 2 -3.39 -6.68 -11.58
N VAL A 3 -2.97 -5.81 -10.66
CA VAL A 3 -3.19 -4.34 -10.79
C VAL A 3 -1.92 -3.50 -10.80
N MET A 4 -0.85 -4.08 -11.32
CA MET A 4 0.20 -3.30 -11.96
C MET A 4 0.64 -4.11 -13.17
N ARG A 5 -0.02 -3.93 -14.33
CA ARG A 5 0.54 -4.46 -15.59
C ARG A 5 1.91 -3.80 -15.79
N PRO A 6 3.04 -4.53 -15.64
CA PRO A 6 4.36 -3.90 -15.51
C PRO A 6 4.76 -3.10 -16.75
N ARG A 7 4.27 -3.50 -17.94
CA ARG A 7 4.66 -2.88 -19.21
C ARG A 7 3.97 -1.54 -19.49
N ALA A 8 2.71 -1.38 -19.11
CA ALA A 8 1.98 -0.11 -19.30
C ALA A 8 2.43 0.95 -18.27
N ASN A 9 2.65 0.53 -17.03
CA ASN A 9 3.16 1.41 -15.98
C ASN A 9 4.64 1.76 -16.17
N ALA A 10 5.49 0.83 -16.65
CA ALA A 10 6.91 1.14 -16.87
C ALA A 10 7.13 2.28 -17.86
N LEU A 11 6.30 2.39 -18.91
CA LEU A 11 6.39 3.48 -19.87
C LEU A 11 5.98 4.82 -19.24
N VAL A 12 4.83 4.86 -18.57
CA VAL A 12 4.35 6.05 -17.85
C VAL A 12 5.34 6.50 -16.78
N ILE A 13 5.91 5.56 -16.04
CA ILE A 13 6.92 5.79 -15.00
C ILE A 13 8.24 6.28 -15.60
N LYS A 14 8.67 5.74 -16.74
CA LYS A 14 9.86 6.21 -17.47
C LYS A 14 9.66 7.62 -18.00
N MET A 15 8.46 7.96 -18.46
CA MET A 15 8.10 9.31 -18.90
C MET A 15 8.08 10.30 -17.74
N LEU A 16 7.52 9.92 -16.58
CA LEU A 16 7.57 10.74 -15.35
C LEU A 16 9.01 11.01 -14.89
N GLY A 17 9.91 10.04 -15.04
CA GLY A 17 11.33 10.16 -14.69
C GLY A 17 12.25 10.71 -15.79
N SER A 18 11.71 11.14 -16.94
CA SER A 18 12.52 11.47 -18.13
C SER A 18 13.18 12.85 -18.09
N GLY A 19 12.84 13.70 -17.12
CA GLY A 19 13.31 15.10 -17.06
C GLY A 19 12.69 16.03 -18.11
N ASN A 20 11.87 15.52 -19.03
CA ASN A 20 11.17 16.32 -20.02
C ASN A 20 9.79 16.77 -19.48
N PRO A 21 9.54 18.09 -19.31
CA PRO A 21 8.32 18.60 -18.70
C PRO A 21 7.05 18.28 -19.50
N VAL A 22 7.16 18.17 -20.83
CA VAL A 22 6.03 17.81 -21.70
C VAL A 22 5.66 16.34 -21.52
N LEU A 23 6.65 15.45 -21.51
CA LEU A 23 6.42 14.01 -21.28
C LEU A 23 5.91 13.74 -19.86
N ALA A 24 6.42 14.46 -18.86
CA ALA A 24 5.93 14.38 -17.50
C ALA A 24 4.46 14.82 -17.39
N SER A 25 4.07 15.91 -18.04
CA SER A 25 2.68 16.37 -18.05
C SER A 25 1.71 15.36 -18.68
N ILE A 26 2.08 14.78 -19.83
CA ILE A 26 1.28 13.73 -20.50
C ILE A 26 1.13 12.51 -19.60
N ALA A 27 2.23 12.04 -19.01
CA ALA A 27 2.23 10.89 -18.13
C ALA A 27 1.36 11.13 -16.88
N SER A 28 1.44 12.32 -16.28
CA SER A 28 0.64 12.69 -15.11
C SER A 28 -0.86 12.66 -15.39
N HIS A 29 -1.30 13.16 -16.55
CA HIS A 29 -2.71 13.08 -16.96
C HIS A 29 -3.14 11.64 -17.28
N ALA A 30 -2.27 10.84 -17.87
CA ALA A 30 -2.53 9.42 -18.09
C ALA A 30 -2.71 8.65 -16.76
N VAL A 31 -1.86 8.92 -15.76
CA VAL A 31 -2.02 8.38 -14.40
C VAL A 31 -3.37 8.78 -13.81
N LYS A 32 -3.73 10.07 -13.84
CA LYS A 32 -5.06 10.51 -13.36
C LYS A 32 -6.19 9.80 -14.10
N ALA A 33 -6.10 9.63 -15.41
CA ALA A 33 -7.12 8.94 -16.19
C ALA A 33 -7.27 7.46 -15.77
N ILE A 34 -6.18 6.76 -15.48
CA ILE A 34 -6.23 5.39 -14.96
C ILE A 34 -6.94 5.37 -13.60
N TYR A 35 -6.52 6.21 -12.65
CA TYR A 35 -7.10 6.22 -11.31
C TYR A 35 -8.58 6.61 -11.30
N THR A 36 -9.00 7.56 -12.13
CA THR A 36 -10.38 8.06 -12.15
C THR A 36 -11.32 7.19 -12.99
N LYS A 37 -10.88 6.69 -14.16
CA LYS A 37 -11.74 5.91 -15.06
C LYS A 37 -11.76 4.41 -14.74
N LEU A 38 -10.63 3.85 -14.31
CA LEU A 38 -10.54 2.41 -14.00
C LEU A 38 -10.76 2.15 -12.51
N LEU A 39 -10.07 2.91 -11.64
CA LEU A 39 -10.12 2.71 -10.19
C LEU A 39 -11.21 3.54 -9.50
N ARG A 40 -11.98 4.32 -10.27
CA ARG A 40 -13.14 5.12 -9.81
C ARG A 40 -12.83 6.10 -8.68
N PHE A 41 -11.59 6.62 -8.63
CA PHE A 41 -11.26 7.73 -7.74
C PHE A 41 -11.97 9.02 -8.18
N PRO A 42 -12.20 9.98 -7.27
CA PRO A 42 -12.84 11.25 -7.60
C PRO A 42 -12.07 12.01 -8.69
N ALA A 43 -12.78 12.42 -9.75
CA ALA A 43 -12.16 13.05 -10.92
C ALA A 43 -11.84 14.54 -10.73
N ASP A 44 -12.48 15.17 -9.76
CA ASP A 44 -12.33 16.55 -9.32
C ASP A 44 -11.00 16.80 -8.58
N TRP A 45 -10.32 15.76 -8.13
CA TRP A 45 -9.04 15.88 -7.43
C TRP A 45 -7.91 16.36 -8.36
N PRO A 46 -6.93 17.12 -7.83
CA PRO A 46 -5.74 17.52 -8.60
C PRO A 46 -4.95 16.30 -9.09
N VAL A 47 -4.07 16.48 -10.08
CA VAL A 47 -3.29 15.39 -10.68
C VAL A 47 -2.21 14.86 -9.70
N ASP A 48 -1.65 15.74 -8.87
CA ASP A 48 -0.47 15.46 -8.05
C ASP A 48 -0.64 14.28 -7.07
N PRO A 49 -1.76 14.11 -6.34
CA PRO A 49 -1.95 12.96 -5.46
C PRO A 49 -1.86 11.61 -6.18
N PHE A 50 -2.34 11.54 -7.43
CA PHE A 50 -2.28 10.32 -8.24
C PHE A 50 -0.85 9.99 -8.67
N VAL A 51 -0.11 11.01 -9.12
CA VAL A 51 1.30 10.86 -9.48
C VAL A 51 2.13 10.49 -8.26
N ALA A 52 1.89 11.14 -7.11
CA ALA A 52 2.57 10.85 -5.86
C ALA A 52 2.33 9.41 -5.39
N ALA A 53 1.12 8.86 -5.61
CA ALA A 53 0.84 7.45 -5.32
C ALA A 53 1.72 6.50 -6.15
N VAL A 54 1.86 6.77 -7.46
CA VAL A 54 2.72 5.98 -8.36
C VAL A 54 4.20 6.12 -7.98
N VAL A 55 4.66 7.33 -7.69
CA VAL A 55 6.05 7.58 -7.28
C VAL A 55 6.37 6.84 -5.98
N ARG A 56 5.52 6.95 -4.94
CA ARG A 56 5.72 6.24 -3.67
C ARG A 56 5.75 4.73 -3.84
N ALA A 57 4.84 4.17 -4.63
CA ALA A 57 4.81 2.74 -4.91
C ALA A 57 6.12 2.27 -5.59
N ARG A 58 6.70 3.10 -6.47
CA ARG A 58 7.97 2.80 -7.14
C ARG A 58 9.19 3.02 -6.27
N SER A 59 9.19 4.07 -5.45
CA SER A 59 10.32 4.46 -4.61
C SER A 59 10.32 3.76 -3.26
N THR A 60 9.51 2.71 -3.09
CA THR A 60 9.54 1.90 -1.89
C THR A 60 10.87 1.15 -1.85
N ASP A 61 11.67 1.44 -0.83
CA ASP A 61 12.95 0.79 -0.57
C ASP A 61 12.69 -0.46 0.29
N PHE A 62 12.68 -1.62 -0.35
CA PHE A 62 12.39 -2.89 0.33
C PHE A 62 13.53 -3.36 1.23
N ASP A 63 14.78 -2.92 0.97
CA ASP A 63 15.91 -3.26 1.81
C ASP A 63 15.83 -2.46 3.11
N LEU A 64 15.51 -1.17 3.02
CA LEU A 64 15.23 -0.36 4.21
C LEU A 64 14.05 -0.90 5.03
N VAL A 65 12.98 -1.36 4.37
CA VAL A 65 11.85 -2.00 5.07
C VAL A 65 12.32 -3.25 5.83
N ARG A 66 13.19 -4.07 5.24
CA ARG A 66 13.77 -5.25 5.92
C ARG A 66 14.62 -4.86 7.13
N ASP A 67 15.45 -3.84 7.00
CA ASP A 67 16.27 -3.33 8.11
C ASP A 67 15.40 -2.82 9.26
N GLN A 68 14.31 -2.13 8.94
CA GLN A 68 13.34 -1.66 9.93
C GLN A 68 12.62 -2.83 10.63
N VAL A 69 12.21 -3.84 9.88
CA VAL A 69 11.59 -5.05 10.46
C VAL A 69 12.57 -5.78 11.36
N ALA A 70 13.84 -5.92 10.95
CA ALA A 70 14.89 -6.53 11.76
C ALA A 70 15.15 -5.74 13.06
N LEU A 71 15.15 -4.41 13.00
CA LEU A 71 15.25 -3.55 14.17
C LEU A 71 14.08 -3.78 15.13
N LEU A 72 12.83 -3.73 14.63
CA LEU A 72 11.64 -3.96 15.44
C LEU A 72 11.64 -5.36 16.07
N HIS A 73 12.12 -6.35 15.33
CA HIS A 73 12.31 -7.70 15.81
C HIS A 73 13.32 -7.77 16.97
N SER A 74 14.49 -7.14 16.82
CA SER A 74 15.54 -7.10 17.85
C SER A 74 15.10 -6.42 19.14
N LEU A 75 14.14 -5.50 19.05
CA LEU A 75 13.53 -4.81 20.18
C LEU A 75 12.38 -5.59 20.81
N ASN A 76 12.08 -6.81 20.32
CA ASN A 76 10.91 -7.60 20.69
C ASN A 76 9.59 -6.83 20.60
N MET A 77 9.48 -5.90 19.64
CA MET A 77 8.32 -5.02 19.52
C MET A 77 7.08 -5.82 19.11
N PRO A 78 6.00 -5.84 19.92
CA PRO A 78 4.75 -6.47 19.53
C PRO A 78 4.23 -5.83 18.24
N THR A 79 3.97 -6.65 17.22
CA THR A 79 3.57 -6.15 15.90
C THR A 79 2.20 -6.69 15.53
N LEU A 80 1.33 -5.84 14.99
CA LEU A 80 0.09 -6.25 14.33
C LEU A 80 0.34 -6.34 12.83
N VAL A 81 0.07 -7.50 12.22
CA VAL A 81 0.06 -7.64 10.76
C VAL A 81 -1.37 -7.98 10.33
N ALA A 82 -1.93 -7.17 9.44
CA ALA A 82 -3.29 -7.32 8.94
C ALA A 82 -3.31 -7.16 7.43
N TRP A 83 -3.93 -8.10 6.73
CA TRP A 83 -3.98 -8.10 5.26
C TRP A 83 -5.30 -8.66 4.73
N SER A 84 -5.58 -8.37 3.46
CA SER A 84 -6.65 -9.04 2.73
C SER A 84 -6.10 -10.25 1.97
N GLN A 85 -6.81 -11.37 2.03
CA GLN A 85 -6.49 -12.58 1.24
C GLN A 85 -6.88 -12.44 -0.24
N THR A 86 -7.69 -11.44 -0.55
CA THR A 86 -8.22 -11.18 -1.90
C THR A 86 -7.80 -9.79 -2.40
N ASP A 87 -6.67 -9.28 -1.92
CA ASP A 87 -6.09 -8.02 -2.40
C ASP A 87 -5.60 -8.19 -3.86
N GLU A 88 -6.04 -7.29 -4.74
CA GLU A 88 -5.72 -7.34 -6.18
C GLU A 88 -4.28 -6.84 -6.48
N TYR A 89 -3.69 -6.11 -5.53
CA TYR A 89 -2.44 -5.37 -5.65
C TYR A 89 -1.30 -6.04 -4.88
N ILE A 90 -1.57 -6.47 -3.64
CA ILE A 90 -0.61 -7.12 -2.75
C ILE A 90 -0.93 -8.61 -2.70
N GLN A 91 -0.01 -9.47 -3.15
CA GLN A 91 -0.21 -10.91 -3.06
C GLN A 91 -0.05 -11.38 -1.62
N GLU A 92 -0.76 -12.45 -1.24
CA GLU A 92 -0.80 -12.96 0.14
C GLU A 92 0.58 -13.36 0.68
N GLU A 93 1.51 -13.74 -0.19
CA GLU A 93 2.87 -14.13 0.18
C GLU A 93 3.65 -12.98 0.83
N VAL A 94 3.38 -11.73 0.45
CA VAL A 94 4.08 -10.55 0.98
C VAL A 94 3.78 -10.31 2.47
N PRO A 95 2.51 -10.18 2.91
CA PRO A 95 2.20 -10.04 4.33
C PRO A 95 2.53 -11.31 5.12
N LEU A 96 2.46 -12.51 4.53
CA LEU A 96 2.90 -13.74 5.18
C LEU A 96 4.42 -13.75 5.45
N GLU A 97 5.22 -13.26 4.52
CA GLU A 97 6.66 -13.08 4.75
C GLU A 97 6.90 -12.05 5.87
N LEU A 98 6.23 -10.90 5.81
CA LEU A 98 6.33 -9.86 6.82
C LEU A 98 5.96 -10.37 8.22
N GLU A 99 4.87 -11.14 8.34
CA GLU A 99 4.44 -11.77 9.59
C GLU A 99 5.54 -12.62 10.22
N ARG A 100 6.28 -13.41 9.42
CA ARG A 100 7.34 -14.30 9.88
C ARG A 100 8.59 -13.53 10.33
N LEU A 101 8.84 -12.37 9.73
CA LEU A 101 10.00 -11.53 10.05
C LEU A 101 9.75 -10.66 11.29
N CYS A 102 8.50 -10.30 11.58
CA CYS A 102 8.14 -9.52 12.76
C CYS A 102 8.10 -10.36 14.05
N SER A 103 8.35 -9.72 15.19
CA SER A 103 8.08 -10.31 16.51
C SER A 103 6.58 -10.60 16.72
N GLY A 104 6.27 -11.42 17.73
CA GLY A 104 4.91 -11.89 17.99
C GLY A 104 3.86 -10.77 18.12
N GLY A 105 2.59 -11.15 17.95
CA GLY A 105 1.45 -10.24 18.02
C GLY A 105 0.29 -10.71 17.13
N PRO A 106 -0.78 -9.92 16.99
CA PRO A 106 -1.94 -10.36 16.23
C PRO A 106 -1.65 -10.44 14.73
N ARG A 107 -2.27 -11.43 14.07
CA ARG A 107 -2.15 -11.73 12.63
C ARG A 107 -3.55 -11.90 12.06
N LEU A 108 -3.98 -10.93 11.25
CA LEU A 108 -5.36 -10.80 10.81
C LEU A 108 -5.46 -10.93 9.30
N ALA A 109 -5.76 -12.15 8.84
CA ALA A 109 -6.12 -12.42 7.46
C ALA A 109 -7.61 -12.17 7.27
N PHE A 110 -7.97 -11.21 6.42
CA PHE A 110 -9.37 -10.91 6.13
C PHE A 110 -9.79 -11.50 4.77
N ALA A 111 -10.77 -12.39 4.81
CA ALA A 111 -11.41 -12.93 3.61
C ALA A 111 -12.48 -11.98 3.04
N GLY A 112 -12.61 -11.98 1.71
CA GLY A 112 -13.70 -11.32 0.98
C GLY A 112 -13.66 -9.79 1.05
N VAL A 113 -12.49 -9.20 1.30
CA VAL A 113 -12.28 -7.74 1.35
C VAL A 113 -11.23 -7.33 0.35
N GLY A 114 -11.29 -6.09 -0.15
CA GLY A 114 -10.31 -5.59 -1.10
C GLY A 114 -9.11 -4.91 -0.42
N HIS A 115 -8.38 -4.14 -1.22
CA HIS A 115 -7.18 -3.39 -0.82
C HIS A 115 -7.38 -2.45 0.39
N ASN A 116 -8.60 -1.93 0.56
CA ASN A 116 -8.94 -1.02 1.64
C ASN A 116 -9.59 -1.73 2.82
N VAL A 117 -8.93 -2.77 3.36
CA VAL A 117 -9.46 -3.58 4.48
C VAL A 117 -9.91 -2.72 5.67
N GLN A 118 -9.19 -1.62 5.92
CA GLN A 118 -9.49 -0.62 6.96
C GLN A 118 -10.88 0.03 6.81
N LYS A 119 -11.36 0.22 5.56
CA LYS A 119 -12.68 0.83 5.31
C LYS A 119 -13.80 -0.19 5.47
N THR A 120 -13.56 -1.42 5.02
CA THR A 120 -14.58 -2.48 4.99
C THR A 120 -14.75 -3.22 6.32
N ARG A 121 -13.71 -3.24 7.17
CA ARG A 121 -13.69 -3.96 8.46
C ARG A 121 -13.50 -3.03 9.66
N ARG A 122 -14.01 -1.79 9.57
CA ARG A 122 -13.94 -0.77 10.64
C ARG A 122 -14.27 -1.30 12.05
N PRO A 123 -15.30 -2.14 12.27
CA PRO A 123 -15.60 -2.67 13.60
C PRO A 123 -14.49 -3.56 14.17
N ASP A 124 -13.87 -4.38 13.31
CA ASP A 124 -12.81 -5.32 13.69
C ASP A 124 -11.51 -4.57 14.03
N TRP A 125 -11.26 -3.43 13.37
CA TRP A 125 -10.12 -2.55 13.67
C TRP A 125 -10.19 -1.88 15.05
N ARG A 126 -11.39 -1.48 15.50
CA ARG A 126 -11.55 -0.77 16.79
C ARG A 126 -11.06 -1.59 17.99
N ARG A 127 -11.14 -2.92 17.90
CA ARG A 127 -10.67 -3.84 18.96
C ARG A 127 -9.16 -3.80 19.16
N TYR A 128 -8.41 -3.44 18.12
CA TYR A 128 -6.95 -3.33 18.15
C TYR A 128 -6.48 -1.88 18.32
N GLN A 129 -7.28 -0.90 17.91
CA GLN A 129 -7.00 0.52 18.13
C GLN A 129 -7.10 0.92 19.62
N CYS A 130 -7.92 0.22 20.41
CA CYS A 130 -8.06 0.46 21.85
C CYS A 130 -6.91 -0.11 22.70
N LEU A 131 -5.94 -0.83 22.14
CA LEU A 131 -4.77 -1.29 22.89
C LEU A 131 -3.69 -0.20 23.07
N ASP A 132 -3.74 0.88 22.27
CA ASP A 132 -2.82 2.03 22.36
C ASP A 132 -3.37 3.19 23.21
N CYS A 133 -4.64 3.17 23.59
CA CYS A 133 -5.22 4.12 24.54
C CYS A 133 -5.52 3.34 25.81
N GLY A 134 -4.68 3.46 26.85
CA GLY A 134 -4.82 2.78 28.14
C GLY A 134 -6.14 3.05 28.86
N CYS A 135 -7.25 2.53 28.34
CA CYS A 135 -8.56 2.52 28.94
C CYS A 135 -8.86 1.07 29.34
N ALA A 136 -8.16 0.63 30.39
CA ALA A 136 -8.69 -0.36 31.31
C ALA A 136 -9.44 0.43 32.40
N GLY A 137 -10.75 0.22 32.48
CA GLY A 137 -11.67 0.87 33.42
C GLY A 137 -13.10 0.67 32.98
#